data_AF-A0AAJ0H604-F1
#
_entry.id   AF-A0AAJ0H604-F1
#
_cell.length_a   1.000
_cell.length_b   1.000
_cell.length_c   1.000
_cell.angle_alpha   90.00
_cell.angle_beta   90.00
_cell.angle_gamma   90.00
#
_symmetry.space_group_name_H-M   'P 1'
#
loop_
_entity.id
_entity.type
_entity.pdbx_description
1 polymer ?
#
loop_
_entity_poly.entity_id
_entity_poly.type
_entity_poly.pdbx_seq_one_letter_code
_entity_poly.pdbx_strand_id
1 'polypeptide(L)'
;MAEDRQPSNLHEGATAGDVEDEVQPTAKSAEDRKAAAALSKLDTHGDDEGSAREVDQQAVQNAVDALGGKPADKKEVKKVKVDAVDVNLIVEELELSKAKATELLKAHDGNAVKAMTAYVTPAF
;
A
#
# COMPACT_ATOMS: atom_id res chain seq x y z
N MET A 1 57.79 25.06 -10.38
CA MET A 1 56.51 24.41 -10.71
C MET A 1 55.56 24.77 -9.60
N ALA A 2 54.47 25.47 -9.92
CA ALA A 2 53.51 25.97 -8.95
C ALA A 2 52.58 24.82 -8.53
N GLU A 3 52.42 24.62 -7.23
CA GLU A 3 51.44 23.69 -6.66
C GLU A 3 50.05 24.35 -6.67
N ASP A 4 49.18 23.91 -7.58
CA ASP A 4 47.76 24.28 -7.55
C ASP A 4 47.09 23.62 -6.33
N ARG A 5 46.81 24.42 -5.29
CA ARG A 5 45.97 24.00 -4.15
C ARG A 5 44.60 23.59 -4.67
N GLN A 6 44.19 22.37 -4.32
CA GLN A 6 42.84 21.89 -4.60
C GLN A 6 41.77 22.77 -3.94
N PRO A 7 40.60 22.95 -4.59
CA PRO A 7 39.49 23.70 -4.01
C PRO A 7 38.93 22.97 -2.78
N SER A 8 38.59 23.74 -1.75
CA SER A 8 38.10 23.33 -0.43
C SER A 8 36.83 22.48 -0.40
N ASN A 9 36.30 22.09 -1.57
CA ASN A 9 35.00 21.46 -1.73
C ASN A 9 35.13 19.97 -2.11
N LEU A 10 36.35 19.45 -2.29
CA LEU A 10 36.64 18.05 -2.58
C LEU A 10 37.42 17.46 -1.41
N HIS A 11 36.72 16.73 -0.54
CA HIS A 11 37.35 15.83 0.43
C HIS A 11 37.60 14.48 -0.25
N GLU A 12 38.85 14.23 -0.64
CA GLU A 12 39.30 12.92 -1.09
C GLU A 12 39.34 11.96 0.11
N GLY A 13 38.30 11.13 0.23
CA GLY A 13 38.10 10.22 1.37
C GLY A 13 36.67 9.71 1.60
N ALA A 14 35.68 10.14 0.80
CA ALA A 14 34.26 9.83 1.02
C ALA A 14 33.78 8.42 0.57
N THR A 15 34.61 7.37 0.56
CA THR A 15 34.13 6.00 0.24
C THR A 15 34.83 4.85 0.99
N ALA A 16 35.46 5.08 2.15
CA ALA A 16 35.98 3.97 2.94
C ALA A 16 36.07 4.33 4.43
N GLY A 17 34.97 4.12 5.17
CA GLY A 17 35.05 4.02 6.64
C GLY A 17 34.14 4.92 7.46
N ASP A 18 32.97 5.32 6.97
CA ASP A 18 31.94 5.96 7.81
C ASP A 18 30.52 5.72 7.23
N VAL A 19 30.08 4.46 7.19
CA VAL A 19 28.70 4.09 6.81
C VAL A 19 28.04 3.26 7.92
N GLU A 20 28.63 3.20 9.11
CA GLU A 20 28.09 2.43 10.24
C GLU A 20 27.50 3.29 11.38
N ASP A 21 27.55 4.63 11.29
CA ASP A 21 26.93 5.54 12.28
C ASP A 21 25.82 6.43 11.68
N GLU A 22 25.01 5.90 10.75
CA GLU A 22 23.76 6.55 10.32
C GLU A 22 22.52 5.74 10.71
N VAL A 23 22.62 4.97 11.80
CA VAL A 23 21.48 4.28 12.44
C VAL A 23 21.44 4.61 13.93
N GLN A 24 21.44 5.90 14.27
CA GLN A 24 21.10 6.35 15.62
C GLN A 24 20.07 7.50 15.53
N PRO A 25 18.85 7.34 16.09
CA PRO A 25 17.86 8.41 16.16
C PRO A 25 18.23 9.35 17.31
N THR A 26 19.38 10.00 17.24
CA THR A 26 19.81 10.95 18.25
C THR A 26 19.51 12.34 17.72
N ALA A 27 18.37 12.89 18.15
CA ALA A 27 18.00 14.27 17.90
C ALA A 27 19.15 15.21 18.36
N LYS A 28 19.91 15.73 17.37
CA LYS A 28 21.14 16.51 17.59
C LYS A 28 20.89 17.89 18.21
N SER A 29 19.64 18.35 18.29
CA SER A 29 19.26 19.60 18.98
C SER A 29 18.08 19.43 19.95
N ALA A 30 17.99 20.29 20.95
CA ALA A 30 16.83 20.35 21.86
C ALA A 30 15.52 20.65 21.10
N GLU A 31 15.63 21.42 20.01
CA GLU A 31 14.51 21.73 19.14
C GLU A 31 14.05 20.50 18.35
N ASP A 32 14.96 19.62 17.90
CA ASP A 32 14.61 18.37 17.22
C ASP A 32 13.88 17.40 18.16
N ARG A 33 14.27 17.35 19.44
CA ARG A 33 13.54 16.56 20.45
C ARG A 33 12.13 17.09 20.68
N LYS A 34 11.97 18.41 20.71
CA LYS A 34 10.67 19.07 20.85
C LYS A 34 9.79 18.87 19.61
N ALA A 35 10.38 18.96 18.41
CA ALA A 35 9.69 18.67 17.15
C ALA A 35 9.26 17.20 17.06
N ALA A 36 10.15 16.26 17.40
CA ALA A 36 9.83 14.84 17.46
C ALA A 36 8.73 14.55 18.50
N ALA A 37 8.77 15.19 19.67
CA ALA A 37 7.72 15.07 20.67
C ALA A 37 6.38 15.68 20.21
N ALA A 38 6.41 16.78 19.44
CA ALA A 38 5.20 17.36 18.87
C ALA A 38 4.58 16.46 17.79
N LEU A 39 5.40 15.84 16.93
CA LEU A 39 4.95 14.86 15.94
C LEU A 39 4.42 13.59 16.61
N SER A 40 5.10 13.08 17.65
CA SER A 40 4.63 11.92 18.42
C SER A 40 3.29 12.18 19.12
N LYS A 41 3.01 13.42 19.54
CA LYS A 41 1.71 13.82 20.12
C LYS A 41 0.58 13.93 19.09
N LEU A 42 0.92 14.06 17.81
CA LEU A 42 -0.06 14.06 16.71
C LEU A 42 -0.49 12.63 16.35
N ASP A 43 0.44 11.66 16.44
CA ASP A 43 0.19 10.23 16.19
C ASP A 43 -0.63 9.58 17.32
N THR A 44 -0.50 10.09 18.55
CA THR A 44 -1.43 9.78 19.65
C THR A 44 -2.75 10.51 19.42
N HIS A 45 -3.52 10.03 18.44
CA HIS A 45 -4.89 10.47 18.19
C HIS A 45 -5.65 10.43 19.53
N GLY A 46 -6.10 11.62 19.97
CA GLY A 46 -6.51 11.86 21.35
C GLY A 46 -7.58 10.91 21.88
N ASP A 47 -7.25 10.23 22.97
CA ASP A 47 -8.18 9.77 24.01
C ASP A 47 -8.51 10.93 24.99
N ASP A 48 -8.04 12.15 24.71
CA ASP A 48 -8.31 13.35 25.52
C ASP A 48 -9.53 14.10 24.95
N GLU A 49 -10.68 13.71 25.51
CA GLU A 49 -11.95 14.42 25.55
C GLU A 49 -11.77 15.94 25.71
N GLY A 50 -12.10 16.75 24.69
CA GLY A 50 -12.07 18.21 24.91
C GLY A 50 -12.21 19.15 23.72
N SER A 51 -12.30 18.67 22.48
CA SER A 51 -12.86 19.47 21.39
C SER A 51 -13.92 18.65 20.71
N ALA A 52 -15.12 18.70 21.30
CA ALA A 52 -16.36 18.42 20.60
C ALA A 52 -16.47 19.40 19.43
N ARG A 53 -15.71 19.14 18.36
CA ARG A 53 -16.14 19.52 17.03
C ARG A 53 -17.49 18.85 16.91
N GLU A 54 -18.55 19.63 16.74
CA GLU A 54 -19.88 19.14 16.40
C GLU A 54 -19.76 18.44 15.04
N VAL A 55 -19.28 17.20 15.08
CA VAL A 55 -19.24 16.30 13.95
C VAL A 55 -20.64 15.77 13.81
N ASP A 56 -21.31 16.17 12.74
CA ASP A 56 -22.57 15.57 12.36
C ASP A 56 -22.29 14.11 11.99
N GLN A 57 -22.49 13.22 12.97
CA GLN A 57 -22.28 11.79 12.82
C GLN A 57 -23.14 11.22 11.70
N GLN A 58 -24.29 11.84 11.39
CA GLN A 58 -25.16 11.45 10.29
C GLN A 58 -24.59 11.89 8.93
N ALA A 59 -23.97 13.07 8.84
CA ALA A 59 -23.25 13.49 7.65
C ALA A 59 -22.00 12.62 7.41
N VAL A 60 -21.28 12.24 8.48
CA VAL A 60 -20.16 11.32 8.39
C VAL A 60 -20.64 9.93 7.95
N GLN A 61 -21.70 9.40 8.56
CA GLN A 61 -22.27 8.11 8.18
C GLN A 61 -22.70 8.10 6.72
N ASN A 62 -23.45 9.11 6.28
CA ASN A 62 -23.84 9.26 4.87
C ASN A 62 -22.65 9.42 3.92
N ALA A 63 -21.61 10.17 4.33
CA ALA A 63 -20.40 10.34 3.54
C ALA A 63 -19.60 9.03 3.45
N VAL A 64 -19.53 8.25 4.53
CA VAL A 64 -18.90 6.93 4.57
C VAL A 64 -19.68 5.92 3.73
N ASP A 65 -21.02 5.94 3.79
CA ASP A 65 -21.89 5.11 2.95
C ASP A 65 -21.76 5.50 1.47
N ALA A 66 -21.57 6.79 1.17
CA ALA A 66 -21.29 7.27 -0.19
C ALA A 66 -19.85 6.94 -0.66
N LEU A 67 -18.84 7.01 0.21
CA LEU A 67 -17.45 6.62 -0.05
C LEU A 67 -17.29 5.10 -0.16
N GLY A 68 -18.18 4.33 0.48
CA GLY A 68 -18.32 2.88 0.36
C GLY A 68 -18.59 2.43 -1.07
N GLY A 69 -18.84 3.38 -1.98
CA GLY A 69 -18.55 3.22 -3.38
C GLY A 69 -19.60 2.36 -4.06
N LYS A 70 -20.41 3.03 -4.87
CA LYS A 70 -20.97 2.42 -6.08
C LYS A 70 -19.81 1.64 -6.73
N PRO A 71 -19.86 0.29 -6.79
CA PRO A 71 -18.78 -0.44 -7.42
C PRO A 71 -18.72 0.05 -8.85
N ALA A 72 -17.56 0.61 -9.25
CA ALA A 72 -17.20 0.69 -10.66
C ALA A 72 -17.46 -0.70 -11.23
N ASP A 73 -18.50 -0.79 -12.07
CA ASP A 73 -19.06 -2.00 -12.67
C ASP A 73 -18.50 -3.32 -12.11
N LYS A 74 -18.76 -3.61 -10.82
CA LYS A 74 -18.74 -5.01 -10.39
C LYS A 74 -19.95 -5.60 -11.07
N LYS A 75 -19.79 -6.04 -12.32
CA LYS A 75 -20.64 -7.04 -12.96
C LYS A 75 -21.12 -7.93 -11.83
N GLU A 76 -22.42 -7.90 -11.55
CA GLU A 76 -23.02 -8.64 -10.46
C GLU A 76 -22.38 -10.02 -10.43
N VAL A 77 -21.44 -10.21 -9.50
CA VAL A 77 -20.87 -11.51 -9.26
C VAL A 77 -21.97 -12.20 -8.50
N LYS A 78 -22.97 -12.68 -9.24
CA LYS A 78 -23.98 -13.63 -8.77
C LYS A 78 -23.21 -14.65 -7.94
N LYS A 79 -23.79 -15.14 -6.84
CA LYS A 79 -23.20 -16.23 -6.05
C LYS A 79 -23.06 -17.47 -6.95
N VAL A 80 -22.02 -17.49 -7.76
CA VAL A 80 -21.64 -18.56 -8.65
C VAL A 80 -20.93 -19.56 -7.76
N LYS A 81 -21.51 -20.76 -7.70
CA LYS A 81 -20.86 -21.89 -7.05
C LYS A 81 -19.69 -22.27 -7.94
N VAL A 82 -18.50 -22.19 -7.37
CA VAL A 82 -17.25 -22.55 -8.05
C VAL A 82 -16.81 -23.91 -7.52
N ASP A 83 -16.40 -24.81 -8.41
CA ASP A 83 -15.88 -26.11 -8.02
C ASP A 83 -14.45 -26.00 -7.47
N ALA A 84 -14.12 -26.78 -6.45
CA ALA A 84 -12.79 -26.80 -5.86
C ALA A 84 -11.74 -27.41 -6.81
N VAL A 85 -12.15 -28.35 -7.66
CA VAL A 85 -11.29 -28.96 -8.70
C VAL A 85 -10.89 -27.90 -9.71
N ASP A 86 -11.85 -27.11 -10.19
CA ASP A 86 -11.60 -26.03 -11.15
C ASP A 86 -10.68 -24.94 -10.56
N VAL A 87 -10.85 -24.61 -9.27
CA VAL A 87 -9.96 -23.67 -8.58
C VAL A 87 -8.53 -24.20 -8.52
N ASN A 88 -8.34 -25.47 -8.14
CA ASN A 88 -6.99 -26.06 -8.06
C ASN A 88 -6.33 -26.14 -9.43
N LEU A 89 -7.07 -26.56 -10.47
CA LEU A 89 -6.58 -26.60 -11.85
C LEU A 89 -6.05 -25.23 -12.30
N ILE A 90 -6.80 -24.16 -12.03
CA ILE A 90 -6.39 -22.81 -12.42
C ILE A 90 -5.20 -22.29 -11.60
N VAL A 91 -5.10 -22.66 -10.32
CA VAL A 91 -3.94 -22.34 -9.49
C VAL A 91 -2.67 -23.00 -10.04
N GLU A 92 -2.76 -24.27 -10.45
CA GLU A 92 -1.62 -25.04 -10.96
C GLU A 92 -1.20 -24.60 -12.37
N GLU A 93 -2.16 -24.46 -13.30
CA GLU A 93 -1.85 -24.21 -14.72
C GLU A 93 -1.56 -22.75 -15.05
N LEU A 94 -2.20 -21.80 -14.36
CA LEU A 94 -2.01 -20.36 -14.60
C LEU A 94 -1.11 -19.69 -13.53
N GLU A 95 -0.57 -20.48 -12.60
CA GLU A 95 0.26 -20.02 -11.47
C GLU A 95 -0.37 -18.86 -10.68
N LEU A 96 -1.70 -18.88 -10.54
CA LEU A 96 -2.45 -17.86 -9.83
C LEU A 96 -2.64 -18.22 -8.37
N SER A 97 -2.71 -17.21 -7.50
CA SER A 97 -3.15 -17.43 -6.12
C SER A 97 -4.59 -17.95 -6.07
N LYS A 98 -4.93 -18.75 -5.06
CA LYS A 98 -6.28 -19.30 -4.86
C LYS A 98 -7.38 -18.23 -4.89
N ALA A 99 -7.09 -17.04 -4.35
CA ALA A 99 -8.00 -15.90 -4.38
C ALA A 99 -8.28 -15.42 -5.82
N LYS A 100 -7.23 -15.27 -6.63
CA LYS A 100 -7.33 -14.83 -8.03
C LYS A 100 -7.96 -15.87 -8.94
N ALA A 101 -7.66 -17.15 -8.75
CA ALA A 101 -8.31 -18.25 -9.44
C ALA A 101 -9.83 -18.27 -9.18
N THR A 102 -10.24 -18.10 -7.91
CA THR A 102 -11.65 -18.06 -7.54
C THR A 102 -12.37 -16.83 -8.12
N GLU A 103 -11.69 -15.68 -8.15
CA GLU A 103 -12.20 -14.45 -8.76
C GLU A 103 -12.40 -14.62 -10.27
N LEU A 104 -11.41 -15.19 -10.97
CA LEU A 104 -11.47 -15.48 -12.40
C LEU A 104 -12.65 -16.41 -12.72
N LEU A 105 -12.79 -17.52 -11.99
CA LEU A 105 -13.93 -18.42 -12.19
C LEU A 105 -15.27 -17.74 -11.96
N LYS A 106 -15.39 -16.91 -10.92
CA LYS A 106 -16.61 -16.14 -10.64
C LYS A 106 -16.95 -15.13 -11.75
N ALA A 107 -15.95 -14.51 -12.37
CA ALA A 107 -16.13 -13.58 -13.49
C ALA A 107 -16.62 -14.28 -14.77
N HIS A 108 -16.42 -15.59 -14.87
CA HIS A 108 -16.76 -16.43 -16.03
C HIS A 108 -17.81 -17.51 -15.71
N ASP A 109 -18.74 -17.22 -14.79
CA ASP A 109 -19.88 -18.09 -14.45
C ASP A 109 -19.48 -19.48 -13.91
N GLY A 110 -18.27 -19.61 -13.36
CA GLY A 110 -17.74 -20.86 -12.83
C GLY A 110 -17.22 -21.81 -13.91
N ASN A 111 -17.09 -21.35 -15.15
CA ASN A 111 -16.62 -22.17 -16.27
C ASN A 111 -15.10 -22.03 -16.44
N ALA A 112 -14.36 -23.07 -16.06
CA ALA A 112 -12.89 -23.10 -16.16
C ALA A 112 -12.37 -22.89 -17.59
N VAL A 113 -12.98 -23.53 -18.59
CA VAL A 113 -12.55 -23.41 -20.00
C VAL A 113 -12.72 -21.97 -20.50
N LYS A 114 -13.86 -21.34 -20.22
CA LYS A 114 -14.15 -19.95 -20.58
C LYS A 114 -13.20 -18.98 -19.87
N ALA A 115 -12.92 -19.22 -18.59
CA ALA A 115 -11.97 -18.45 -17.79
C ALA A 115 -10.54 -18.53 -18.35
N MET A 116 -10.03 -19.74 -18.58
CA MET A 116 -8.67 -19.96 -19.11
C MET A 116 -8.52 -19.37 -20.51
N THR A 117 -9.51 -19.58 -21.38
CA THR A 117 -9.50 -19.04 -22.75
C THR A 117 -9.47 -17.51 -22.73
N ALA A 118 -10.29 -16.88 -21.89
CA ALA A 118 -10.30 -15.43 -21.75
C ALA A 118 -8.98 -14.89 -21.20
N TYR A 119 -8.37 -15.60 -20.24
CA TYR A 119 -7.11 -15.19 -19.61
C TYR A 119 -5.93 -15.15 -20.57
N VAL A 120 -5.84 -16.12 -21.49
CA VAL A 120 -4.74 -16.21 -22.47
C VAL A 120 -4.98 -15.38 -23.73
N THR A 121 -6.20 -14.85 -23.91
CA THR A 121 -6.51 -14.00 -25.07
C THR A 121 -5.89 -12.62 -24.85
N PRO A 122 -5.02 -12.12 -25.76
CA PRO A 122 -4.38 -10.83 -25.58
C PRO A 122 -5.39 -9.69 -25.79
N ALA A 123 -5.21 -8.60 -25.06
CA ALA A 123 -5.95 -7.36 -25.29
C ALA A 123 -5.24 -6.56 -26.40
N PHE A 124 -5.70 -6.72 -27.64
CA PHE A 124 -5.29 -5.90 -28.78
C PHE A 124 -6.47 -5.09 -29.33
#